data_AF-A0A496UD06-F1
#
_entry.id   AF-A0A496UD06-F1
#
_cell.length_a   1.000
_cell.length_b   1.000
_cell.length_c   1.000
_cell.angle_alpha   90.00
_cell.angle_beta   90.00
_cell.angle_gamma   90.00
#
_symmetry.space_group_name_H-M   'P 1'
#
loop_
_entity.id
_entity.type
_entity.pdbx_description
1 polymer ?
#
loop_
_entity_poly.entity_id
_entity_poly.type
_entity_poly.pdbx_seq_one_letter_code
_entity_poly.pdbx_strand_id
1 'polypeptide(L)'
;MEAQEVRRHSYTHNGSGTVKVVYPGTFDPVTAGHLDIIRRAAGMFEALEVAVVNKSSKAMVFDTEVRVELAEKAILEQGIQGNITVRSFDGLLIDYMRREGYLIFIRGLRANSDFEYEFQMQLMNRRLAPEITGIYMMPSEHNMYLSSTVVKEVARFGGDLNTLVTPSVEKALKNYYRRN
;
A
#
# COMPACT_ATOMS: atom_id res chain seq x y z
N MET A 1 3.46 43.95 -2.25
CA MET A 1 3.15 42.53 -2.03
C MET A 1 3.60 41.77 -3.26
N GLU A 2 4.83 41.26 -3.24
CA GLU A 2 5.43 40.54 -4.37
C GLU A 2 4.76 39.17 -4.52
N ALA A 3 4.30 38.89 -5.74
CA ALA A 3 3.86 37.57 -6.15
C ALA A 3 5.08 36.63 -6.15
N GLN A 4 5.06 35.62 -5.29
CA GLN A 4 6.05 34.54 -5.34
C GLN A 4 5.95 33.82 -6.68
N GLU A 5 7.04 33.88 -7.43
CA GLU A 5 7.25 33.23 -8.70
C GLU A 5 7.10 31.71 -8.52
N VAL A 6 6.01 31.15 -9.06
CA VAL A 6 5.79 29.69 -9.09
C VAL A 6 6.84 29.11 -10.04
N ARG A 7 7.95 28.60 -9.50
CA ARG A 7 8.94 27.85 -10.27
C ARG A 7 8.23 26.71 -11.02
N ARG A 8 8.08 26.86 -12.33
CA ARG A 8 7.62 25.81 -13.24
C ARG A 8 8.65 24.68 -13.19
N HIS A 9 8.34 23.64 -12.42
CA HIS A 9 9.10 22.40 -12.48
C HIS A 9 8.67 21.68 -13.76
N SER A 10 9.52 21.71 -14.76
CA SER A 10 9.34 20.89 -15.96
C SER A 10 9.60 19.44 -15.59
N TYR A 11 8.57 18.59 -15.63
CA TYR A 11 8.73 17.13 -15.56
C TYR A 11 9.33 16.64 -16.89
N THR A 12 10.57 17.02 -17.18
CA THR A 12 11.30 16.48 -18.33
C THR A 12 11.95 15.18 -17.89
N HIS A 13 11.29 14.06 -18.14
CA HIS A 13 11.94 12.76 -18.11
C HIS A 13 12.54 12.50 -19.50
N ASN A 14 13.80 12.92 -19.68
CA ASN A 14 14.62 12.46 -20.79
C ASN A 14 15.09 11.03 -20.46
N GLY A 15 14.40 10.03 -20.98
CA GLY A 15 14.91 8.66 -20.91
C GLY A 15 13.83 7.60 -21.13
N SER A 16 14.19 6.60 -21.90
CA SER A 16 13.62 5.25 -21.95
C SER A 16 13.74 4.54 -20.58
N GLY A 17 13.25 5.18 -19.52
CA GLY A 17 13.40 4.74 -18.14
C GLY A 17 12.20 3.91 -17.68
N THR A 18 12.49 2.69 -17.24
CA THR A 18 11.57 1.79 -16.53
C THR A 18 10.87 2.51 -15.37
N VAL A 19 9.56 2.70 -15.45
CA VAL A 19 8.78 3.32 -14.36
C VAL A 19 8.51 2.28 -13.28
N LYS A 20 9.22 2.41 -12.16
CA LYS A 20 9.01 1.60 -10.95
C LYS A 20 8.22 2.37 -9.92
N VAL A 21 7.32 1.67 -9.22
CA VAL A 21 6.43 2.26 -8.22
C VAL A 21 6.50 1.50 -6.91
N VAL A 22 6.22 2.22 -5.81
CA VAL A 22 6.08 1.63 -4.48
C VAL A 22 4.62 1.73 -4.02
N TYR A 23 4.06 0.65 -3.48
CA TYR A 23 2.77 0.64 -2.79
C TYR A 23 3.01 0.41 -1.29
N PRO A 24 3.12 1.48 -0.48
CA PRO A 24 3.41 1.36 0.93
C PRO A 24 2.15 1.15 1.76
N GLY A 25 2.27 0.36 2.82
CA GLY A 25 1.19 0.07 3.75
C GLY A 25 1.64 -0.77 4.93
N THR A 26 0.79 -0.86 5.96
CA THR A 26 1.03 -1.81 7.05
C THR A 26 0.70 -3.24 6.63
N PHE A 27 -0.30 -3.44 5.77
CA PHE A 27 -0.72 -4.77 5.31
C PHE A 27 -0.90 -5.77 6.46
N ASP A 28 -1.68 -5.37 7.48
CA ASP A 28 -1.90 -6.16 8.71
C ASP A 28 -3.36 -6.62 8.88
N PRO A 29 -3.79 -7.67 8.13
CA PRO A 29 -3.10 -8.28 7.01
C PRO A 29 -3.41 -7.57 5.67
N VAL A 30 -2.77 -8.03 4.59
CA VAL A 30 -3.20 -7.77 3.22
C VAL A 30 -4.66 -8.24 3.01
N THR A 31 -5.42 -7.55 2.15
CA THR A 31 -6.84 -7.81 1.91
C THR A 31 -7.16 -7.80 0.42
N ALA A 32 -8.36 -8.24 0.03
CA ALA A 32 -8.82 -8.19 -1.36
C ALA A 32 -8.74 -6.76 -1.95
N GLY A 33 -8.99 -5.73 -1.13
CA GLY A 33 -8.84 -4.34 -1.54
C GLY A 33 -7.40 -3.94 -1.86
N HIS A 34 -6.42 -4.43 -1.09
CA HIS A 34 -5.00 -4.24 -1.42
C HIS A 34 -4.62 -4.96 -2.71
N LEU A 35 -5.12 -6.19 -2.90
CA LEU A 35 -4.82 -7.02 -4.08
C LEU A 35 -5.42 -6.42 -5.37
N ASP A 36 -6.55 -5.73 -5.29
CA ASP A 36 -7.10 -4.94 -6.41
C ASP A 36 -6.12 -3.85 -6.86
N ILE A 37 -5.60 -3.06 -5.91
CA ILE A 37 -4.61 -2.01 -6.20
C ILE A 37 -3.32 -2.60 -6.75
N ILE A 38 -2.80 -3.68 -6.14
CA ILE A 38 -1.59 -4.38 -6.60
C ILE A 38 -1.77 -4.87 -8.04
N ARG A 39 -2.89 -5.53 -8.35
CA ARG A 39 -3.18 -6.05 -9.69
C ARG A 39 -3.21 -4.94 -10.74
N ARG A 40 -3.87 -3.83 -10.43
CA ARG A 40 -3.98 -2.70 -11.36
C ARG A 40 -2.64 -2.00 -11.55
N ALA A 41 -1.91 -1.76 -10.45
CA ALA A 41 -0.57 -1.17 -10.50
C ALA A 41 0.41 -2.04 -11.31
N ALA A 42 0.41 -3.35 -11.10
CA ALA A 42 1.25 -4.29 -11.85
C ALA A 42 0.94 -4.32 -13.36
N GLY A 43 -0.29 -3.98 -13.76
CA GLY A 43 -0.66 -3.83 -15.18
C GLY A 43 -0.35 -2.45 -15.78
N MET A 44 -0.02 -1.45 -14.95
CA MET A 44 0.23 -0.07 -15.37
C MET A 44 1.72 0.31 -15.36
N PHE A 45 2.53 -0.36 -14.55
CA PHE A 45 3.93 -0.04 -14.32
C PHE A 45 4.81 -1.26 -14.58
N GLU A 46 6.07 -1.02 -14.94
CA GLU A 46 6.99 -2.11 -15.28
C GLU A 46 7.44 -2.89 -14.05
N ALA A 47 7.56 -2.24 -12.88
CA ALA A 47 7.84 -2.90 -11.61
C ALA A 47 7.08 -2.25 -10.45
N LEU A 48 6.53 -3.10 -9.58
CA LEU A 48 5.83 -2.72 -8.37
C LEU A 48 6.53 -3.32 -7.15
N GLU A 49 6.80 -2.50 -6.16
CA GLU A 49 7.14 -3.00 -4.83
C GLU A 49 6.00 -2.75 -3.86
N VAL A 50 5.56 -3.80 -3.16
CA VAL A 50 4.69 -3.71 -1.99
C VAL A 50 5.57 -3.47 -0.76
N ALA A 51 5.60 -2.23 -0.28
CA ALA A 51 6.48 -1.78 0.79
C ALA A 51 5.80 -1.89 2.16
N VAL A 52 6.15 -2.92 2.93
CA VAL A 52 5.57 -3.24 4.24
C VAL A 52 6.24 -2.40 5.32
N VAL A 53 5.48 -1.50 5.96
CA VAL A 53 6.01 -0.67 7.05
C VAL A 53 6.38 -1.57 8.24
N ASN A 54 7.62 -1.49 8.72
CA ASN A 54 8.08 -2.30 9.85
C ASN A 54 7.47 -1.84 11.19
N LYS A 55 7.50 -0.54 11.47
CA LYS A 55 6.98 0.05 12.71
C LYS A 55 5.81 0.98 12.44
N SER A 56 4.68 0.71 13.08
CA SER A 56 3.49 1.56 13.05
C SER A 56 3.14 2.05 14.46
N SER A 57 2.50 3.21 14.57
CA SER A 57 1.89 3.66 15.82
C SER A 57 0.67 2.83 16.22
N LYS A 58 0.12 2.03 15.29
CA LYS A 58 -1.00 1.13 15.53
C LYS A 58 -0.49 -0.23 16.00
N ALA A 59 -1.20 -0.85 16.95
CA ALA A 59 -0.97 -2.25 17.29
C ALA A 59 -1.24 -3.13 16.06
N MET A 60 -0.25 -3.95 15.71
CA MET A 60 -0.32 -4.89 14.60
C MET A 60 -0.60 -6.29 15.15
N VAL A 61 -1.36 -7.09 14.39
CA VAL A 61 -1.66 -8.49 14.72
C VAL A 61 -0.50 -9.39 14.33
N PHE A 62 0.14 -9.10 13.20
CA PHE A 62 1.24 -9.88 12.69
C PHE A 62 2.56 -9.09 12.72
N ASP A 63 3.63 -9.81 13.05
CA ASP A 63 5.00 -9.31 12.89
C ASP A 63 5.30 -9.02 11.42
N THR A 64 6.31 -8.18 11.18
CA THR A 64 6.64 -7.67 9.85
C THR A 64 6.93 -8.78 8.86
N GLU A 65 7.69 -9.78 9.27
CA GLU A 65 8.07 -10.94 8.47
C GLU A 65 6.83 -11.73 8.04
N VAL A 66 5.88 -11.93 8.96
CA VAL A 66 4.61 -12.61 8.67
C VAL A 66 3.76 -11.79 7.70
N ARG A 67 3.73 -10.45 7.84
CA ARG A 67 2.99 -9.58 6.92
C ARG A 67 3.56 -9.60 5.50
N VAL A 68 4.89 -9.62 5.37
CA VAL A 68 5.59 -9.80 4.07
C VAL A 68 5.21 -11.15 3.46
N GLU A 69 5.36 -12.23 4.21
CA GLU A 69 5.05 -13.59 3.73
C GLU A 69 3.58 -13.73 3.30
N LEU A 70 2.64 -13.15 4.06
CA LEU A 70 1.22 -13.16 3.73
C LEU A 70 0.91 -12.36 2.47
N ALA A 71 1.57 -11.21 2.27
CA ALA A 71 1.42 -10.43 1.04
C ALA A 71 1.93 -11.18 -0.18
N GLU A 72 3.11 -11.82 -0.10
CA GLU A 72 3.65 -12.64 -1.18
C GLU A 72 2.72 -13.80 -1.54
N LYS A 73 2.26 -14.56 -0.52
CA LYS A 73 1.31 -15.66 -0.74
C LYS A 73 0.01 -15.20 -1.35
N ALA A 74 -0.57 -14.10 -0.85
CA ALA A 74 -1.83 -13.59 -1.37
C ALA A 74 -1.71 -13.13 -2.84
N ILE A 75 -0.59 -12.52 -3.23
CA ILE A 75 -0.31 -12.13 -4.62
C ILE A 75 -0.25 -13.38 -5.51
N LEU A 76 0.45 -14.42 -5.08
CA LEU A 76 0.56 -15.70 -5.80
C LEU A 76 -0.79 -16.43 -5.90
N GLU A 77 -1.53 -16.54 -4.79
CA GLU A 77 -2.85 -17.19 -4.74
C GLU A 77 -3.88 -16.52 -5.66
N GLN A 78 -3.75 -15.20 -5.86
CA GLN A 78 -4.59 -14.43 -6.79
C GLN A 78 -4.11 -14.46 -8.24
N GLY A 79 -3.00 -15.13 -8.52
CA GLY A 79 -2.40 -15.22 -9.86
C GLY A 79 -2.03 -13.86 -10.44
N ILE A 80 -1.70 -12.87 -9.61
CA ILE A 80 -1.35 -11.54 -10.09
C ILE A 80 0.03 -11.63 -10.78
N GLN A 81 0.05 -11.27 -12.06
CA GLN A 81 1.26 -11.30 -12.89
C GLN A 81 1.95 -9.93 -12.88
N GLY A 82 3.26 -9.92 -13.14
CA GLY A 82 4.08 -8.71 -13.24
C GLY A 82 5.37 -8.81 -12.45
N ASN A 83 6.22 -7.79 -12.55
CA ASN A 83 7.43 -7.68 -11.74
C ASN A 83 7.06 -7.08 -10.37
N ILE A 84 6.60 -7.94 -9.46
CA ILE A 84 6.13 -7.56 -8.13
C ILE A 84 7.12 -8.09 -7.09
N THR A 85 7.56 -7.21 -6.22
CA THR A 85 8.38 -7.56 -5.05
C THR A 85 7.66 -7.13 -3.78
N VAL A 86 7.90 -7.82 -2.66
CA VAL A 86 7.39 -7.43 -1.34
C VAL A 86 8.60 -7.25 -0.44
N ARG A 87 8.76 -6.05 0.13
CA ARG A 87 9.89 -5.73 1.02
C ARG A 87 9.41 -4.93 2.19
N SER A 88 10.02 -5.13 3.36
CA SER A 88 9.78 -4.27 4.51
C SER A 88 10.70 -3.05 4.50
N PHE A 89 10.25 -1.96 5.09
CA PHE A 89 11.10 -0.79 5.30
C PHE A 89 10.87 -0.12 6.66
N ASP A 90 11.88 0.64 7.07
CA ASP A 90 11.91 1.47 8.27
C ASP A 90 12.00 2.96 7.92
N GLY A 91 11.48 3.80 8.82
CA GLY A 91 11.58 5.25 8.71
C GLY A 91 10.52 5.89 7.82
N LEU A 92 10.80 7.11 7.34
CA LEU A 92 9.89 7.86 6.49
C LEU A 92 9.88 7.29 5.07
N LEU A 93 8.69 7.15 4.50
CA LEU A 93 8.50 6.64 3.13
C LEU A 93 9.34 7.41 2.10
N ILE A 94 9.37 8.74 2.18
CA ILE A 94 10.10 9.56 1.21
C ILE A 94 11.62 9.32 1.28
N ASP A 95 12.17 9.05 2.46
CA ASP A 95 13.60 8.77 2.63
C ASP A 95 13.94 7.37 2.14
N TYR A 96 13.04 6.40 2.39
CA TYR A 96 13.09 5.08 1.79
C TYR A 96 13.11 5.16 0.26
N MET A 97 12.15 5.88 -0.31
CA MET A 97 12.03 6.04 -1.76
C MET A 97 13.26 6.71 -2.38
N ARG A 98 13.82 7.75 -1.77
CA ARG A 98 15.07 8.38 -2.23
C ARG A 98 16.24 7.41 -2.27
N ARG A 99 16.40 6.62 -1.20
CA ARG A 99 17.48 5.65 -1.09
C ARG A 99 17.38 4.56 -2.15
N GLU A 100 16.18 4.06 -2.40
CA GLU A 100 15.94 2.97 -3.37
C GLU A 100 15.70 3.48 -4.81
N GLY A 101 15.64 4.80 -5.02
CA GLY A 101 15.46 5.42 -6.33
C GLY A 101 14.02 5.41 -6.87
N TYR A 102 13.00 5.35 -5.99
CA TYR A 102 11.60 5.50 -6.38
C TYR A 102 11.19 6.97 -6.46
N LEU A 103 10.48 7.32 -7.54
CA LEU A 103 9.89 8.65 -7.72
C LEU A 103 8.36 8.64 -7.59
N ILE A 104 7.75 7.46 -7.56
CA ILE A 104 6.30 7.33 -7.57
C ILE A 104 5.88 6.33 -6.49
N PHE A 105 4.90 6.73 -5.67
CA PHE A 105 4.19 5.81 -4.80
C PHE A 105 2.71 5.76 -5.15
N ILE A 106 2.07 4.65 -4.79
CA ILE A 106 0.64 4.43 -4.99
C ILE A 106 -0.04 4.37 -3.63
N ARG A 107 -1.25 4.92 -3.48
CA ARG A 107 -2.10 4.72 -2.30
C ARG A 107 -3.51 4.38 -2.74
N GLY A 108 -4.15 3.51 -1.97
CA GLY A 108 -5.59 3.29 -2.09
C GLY A 108 -6.34 4.43 -1.41
N LEU A 109 -7.38 4.96 -2.04
CA LEU A 109 -8.23 6.00 -1.47
C LEU A 109 -9.65 5.48 -1.33
N ARG A 110 -10.09 5.25 -0.09
CA ARG A 110 -11.48 4.86 0.24
C ARG A 110 -12.28 6.09 0.64
N ALA A 111 -13.61 5.97 0.62
CA ALA A 111 -14.50 7.07 0.93
C ALA A 111 -14.34 7.60 2.37
N ASN A 112 -14.71 8.86 2.56
CA ASN A 112 -14.82 9.61 3.81
C ASN A 112 -13.52 9.79 4.61
N SER A 113 -13.02 8.77 5.30
CA SER A 113 -11.98 8.94 6.32
C SER A 113 -10.53 8.85 5.82
N ASP A 114 -10.28 8.18 4.70
CA ASP A 114 -8.93 8.10 4.13
C ASP A 114 -8.55 9.37 3.37
N PHE A 115 -9.50 10.02 2.71
CA PHE A 115 -9.20 11.15 1.83
C PHE A 115 -8.49 12.29 2.55
N GLU A 116 -9.03 12.76 3.68
CA GLU A 116 -8.45 13.90 4.41
C GLU A 116 -7.03 13.59 4.91
N TYR A 117 -6.85 12.40 5.48
CA TYR A 117 -5.54 11.94 5.96
C TYR A 117 -4.53 11.85 4.80
N GLU A 118 -4.90 11.17 3.72
CA GLU A 118 -4.04 11.00 2.55
C GLU A 118 -3.73 12.35 1.87
N PHE A 119 -4.70 13.25 1.82
CA PHE A 119 -4.53 14.59 1.27
C PHE A 119 -3.52 15.39 2.09
N GLN A 120 -3.64 15.41 3.42
CA GLN A 120 -2.67 16.07 4.29
C GLN A 120 -1.27 15.46 4.15
N MET A 121 -1.16 14.13 4.11
CA MET A 121 0.11 13.43 3.93
C MET A 121 0.73 13.72 2.57
N GLN A 122 -0.06 13.82 1.49
CA GLN A 122 0.42 14.19 0.17
C GLN A 122 1.00 15.61 0.15
N LEU A 123 0.35 16.57 0.79
CA LEU A 123 0.85 17.94 0.88
C LEU A 123 2.17 18.00 1.66
N MET A 124 2.27 17.24 2.75
CA MET A 124 3.51 17.13 3.52
C MET A 124 4.63 16.49 2.71
N ASN A 125 4.37 15.35 2.06
CA ASN A 125 5.33 14.66 1.21
C ASN A 125 5.81 15.56 0.07
N ARG A 126 4.92 16.29 -0.60
CA ARG A 126 5.29 17.24 -1.66
C ARG A 126 6.18 18.37 -1.15
N ARG A 127 5.99 18.81 0.10
CA ARG A 127 6.85 19.82 0.73
C ARG A 127 8.23 19.27 1.05
N LEU A 128 8.32 18.03 1.49
CA LEU A 128 9.58 17.39 1.92
C LEU A 128 10.37 16.76 0.77
N ALA A 129 9.68 16.31 -0.28
CA ALA A 129 10.20 15.61 -1.44
C ALA A 129 9.39 15.95 -2.69
N PRO A 130 9.57 17.16 -3.26
CA PRO A 130 8.84 17.62 -4.45
C PRO A 130 9.08 16.77 -5.70
N GLU A 131 10.16 15.99 -5.74
CA GLU A 131 10.49 15.02 -6.78
C GLU A 131 9.68 13.72 -6.69
N ILE A 132 9.07 13.43 -5.53
CA ILE A 132 8.26 12.24 -5.31
C ILE A 132 6.79 12.54 -5.55
N THR A 133 6.15 11.73 -6.39
CA THR A 133 4.74 11.86 -6.77
C THR A 133 3.90 10.73 -6.18
N GLY A 134 2.78 11.10 -5.55
CA GLY A 134 1.77 10.13 -5.12
C GLY A 134 0.69 9.95 -6.17
N ILE A 135 0.35 8.69 -6.47
CA ILE A 135 -0.80 8.30 -7.29
C ILE A 135 -1.85 7.67 -6.40
N TYR A 136 -3.06 8.22 -6.43
CA TYR A 136 -4.17 7.75 -5.61
C TYR A 136 -5.17 6.97 -6.47
N MET A 137 -5.47 5.74 -6.04
CA MET A 137 -6.35 4.84 -6.76
C MET A 137 -7.54 4.51 -5.88
N MET A 138 -8.75 4.72 -6.40
CA MET A 138 -9.96 4.20 -5.75
C MET A 138 -10.02 2.69 -5.99
N PRO A 139 -10.24 1.86 -4.96
CA PRO A 139 -10.48 0.44 -5.15
C PRO A 139 -11.80 0.20 -5.89
N SER A 140 -12.00 -1.02 -6.40
CA SER A 140 -13.29 -1.43 -6.96
C SER A 140 -14.44 -1.23 -5.96
N GLU A 141 -15.66 -1.02 -6.49
CA GLU A 141 -16.87 -0.73 -5.68
C GLU A 141 -17.07 -1.76 -4.56
N HIS A 142 -16.90 -3.05 -4.89
CA HIS A 142 -17.02 -4.16 -3.94
C HIS A 142 -15.97 -4.18 -2.82
N ASN A 143 -14.89 -3.40 -2.93
CA ASN A 143 -13.80 -3.33 -1.96
C ASN A 143 -13.73 -1.98 -1.23
N MET A 144 -14.60 -1.02 -1.54
CA MET A 144 -14.52 0.35 -1.02
C MET A 144 -14.70 0.43 0.50
N TYR A 145 -15.47 -0.50 1.08
CA TYR A 145 -15.69 -0.62 2.53
C TYR A 145 -14.59 -1.41 3.24
N LEU A 146 -13.69 -2.07 2.51
CA LEU A 146 -12.79 -3.06 3.07
C LEU A 146 -11.56 -2.41 3.71
N SER A 147 -11.32 -2.75 4.98
CA SER A 147 -10.14 -2.34 5.73
C SER A 147 -9.54 -3.52 6.48
N SER A 148 -8.23 -3.54 6.68
CA SER A 148 -7.63 -4.56 7.56
C SER A 148 -8.17 -4.49 8.98
N THR A 149 -8.58 -3.30 9.46
CA THR A 149 -9.26 -3.15 10.76
C THR A 149 -10.57 -3.93 10.81
N VAL A 150 -11.43 -3.75 9.80
CA VAL A 150 -12.73 -4.45 9.70
C VAL A 150 -12.52 -5.95 9.53
N VAL A 151 -11.57 -6.36 8.68
CA VAL A 151 -11.21 -7.78 8.52
C VAL A 151 -10.79 -8.41 9.84
N LYS A 152 -9.93 -7.72 10.61
CA LYS A 152 -9.49 -8.18 11.93
C LYS A 152 -10.65 -8.28 12.93
N GLU A 153 -11.59 -7.35 12.88
CA GLU A 153 -12.79 -7.38 13.74
C GLU A 153 -13.69 -8.58 13.42
N VAL A 154 -14.00 -8.81 12.14
CA VAL A 154 -14.77 -9.98 11.71
C VAL A 154 -14.07 -11.27 12.11
N ALA A 155 -12.76 -11.36 11.88
CA ALA A 155 -11.96 -12.53 12.24
C ALA A 155 -11.97 -12.81 13.74
N ARG A 156 -11.85 -11.77 14.56
CA ARG A 156 -11.84 -11.86 16.03
C ARG A 156 -13.13 -12.48 16.58
N PHE A 157 -14.26 -12.18 15.96
CA PHE A 157 -15.56 -12.73 16.36
C PHE A 157 -15.98 -13.98 15.58
N GLY A 158 -15.06 -14.59 14.83
CA GLY A 158 -15.31 -15.83 14.11
C GLY A 158 -16.26 -15.69 12.90
N GLY A 159 -16.41 -14.47 12.38
CA GLY A 159 -17.19 -14.22 11.17
C GLY A 159 -16.54 -14.79 9.92
N ASP A 160 -17.30 -14.84 8.83
CA ASP A 160 -16.83 -15.31 7.53
C ASP A 160 -15.89 -14.27 6.90
N LEU A 161 -14.71 -14.74 6.47
CA LEU A 161 -13.68 -13.93 5.81
C LEU A 161 -13.61 -14.21 4.30
N ASN A 162 -14.49 -15.07 3.79
CA ASN A 162 -14.60 -15.36 2.38
C ASN A 162 -14.76 -14.04 1.60
N THR A 163 -14.08 -13.96 0.45
CA THR A 163 -14.00 -12.77 -0.41
C THR A 163 -13.28 -11.54 0.16
N LEU A 164 -13.02 -11.47 1.48
CA LEU A 164 -12.34 -10.33 2.10
C LEU A 164 -10.81 -10.47 2.04
N VAL A 165 -10.32 -11.70 2.11
CA VAL A 165 -8.90 -12.05 2.09
C VAL A 165 -8.69 -13.37 1.35
N THR A 166 -7.44 -13.73 1.08
CA THR A 166 -7.11 -15.02 0.47
C THR A 166 -7.07 -16.15 1.52
N PRO A 167 -7.14 -17.43 1.11
CA PRO A 167 -7.16 -18.56 2.05
C PRO A 167 -5.95 -18.60 3.00
N SER A 168 -4.75 -18.24 2.54
CA SER A 168 -3.56 -18.17 3.40
C SER A 168 -3.73 -17.15 4.53
N VAL A 169 -4.27 -15.97 4.22
CA VAL A 169 -4.51 -14.89 5.18
C VAL A 169 -5.64 -15.26 6.14
N GLU A 170 -6.74 -15.83 5.64
CA GLU A 170 -7.85 -16.32 6.48
C GLU A 170 -7.34 -17.34 7.51
N LYS A 171 -6.55 -18.31 7.06
CA LYS A 171 -5.95 -19.33 7.92
C LYS A 171 -5.05 -18.70 8.99
N ALA A 172 -4.24 -17.70 8.63
CA ALA A 172 -3.38 -17.01 9.58
C ALA A 172 -4.18 -16.27 10.66
N LEU A 173 -5.22 -15.52 10.26
CA LEU A 173 -6.11 -14.82 11.19
C LEU A 173 -6.83 -15.76 12.14
N LYS A 174 -7.42 -16.85 11.62
CA LYS A 174 -8.10 -17.85 12.45
C LYS A 174 -7.15 -18.51 13.46
N ASN A 175 -5.91 -18.77 13.06
CA ASN A 175 -4.90 -19.32 13.98
C ASN A 175 -4.49 -18.31 15.06
N TYR A 176 -4.36 -17.03 14.71
CA TYR A 176 -4.00 -15.98 15.65
C TYR A 176 -5.07 -15.80 16.74
N TYR A 177 -6.34 -15.64 16.35
CA TYR A 177 -7.45 -15.40 17.28
C TYR A 177 -7.97 -16.65 18.02
N ARG A 178 -7.57 -17.87 17.61
CA ARG A 178 -7.81 -19.08 18.42
C ARG A 178 -6.83 -19.22 19.59
N ARG A 179 -5.67 -18.59 19.51
CA ARG A 179 -4.57 -18.72 20.47
C ARG A 179 -4.54 -17.60 21.53
N ASN A 180 -5.30 -16.52 21.30
CA ASN A 180 -5.35 -15.31 22.12
C ASN A 180 -6.81 -14.93 22.39
#